data_AF-A0A7V4M5J0-F1
#
_entry.id   AF-A0A7V4M5J0-F1
#
_cell.length_a   1.000
_cell.length_b   1.000
_cell.length_c   1.000
_cell.angle_alpha   90.00
_cell.angle_beta   90.00
_cell.angle_gamma   90.00
#
_symmetry.space_group_name_H-M   'P 1'
#
loop_
_entity.id
_entity.type
_entity.pdbx_description
1 polymer ?
#
loop_
_entity_poly.entity_id
_entity_poly.type
_entity_poly.pdbx_seq_one_letter_code
_entity_poly.pdbx_strand_id
1 'polypeptide(L)' 'MTVQPVESLALRPREAAKALGISARTLWGLTAPRGPIPCLRIGHGKRQTVLYPVDGLKAWLTREAEATKGGNDDTR' A
#
# COMPACT_ATOMS: atom_id res chain seq x y z
N MET A 1 -19.77 6.05 27.53
CA MET A 1 -18.43 5.44 27.34
C MET A 1 -18.01 5.70 25.89
N THR A 2 -17.09 6.63 25.65
CA THR A 2 -16.56 6.89 24.31
C THR A 2 -15.51 5.85 23.96
N VAL A 3 -15.81 4.97 23.01
CA VAL A 3 -14.84 4.02 22.46
C VAL A 3 -13.88 4.81 21.58
N GLN A 4 -12.63 4.94 22.01
CA GLN A 4 -11.57 5.47 21.13
C GLN A 4 -11.33 4.44 20.02
N PRO A 5 -11.46 4.81 18.74
CA PRO A 5 -11.17 3.88 17.65
C PRO A 5 -9.67 3.60 17.64
N VAL A 6 -9.30 2.32 17.76
CA VAL A 6 -7.91 1.90 17.56
C VAL A 6 -7.62 1.98 16.07
N GLU A 7 -6.64 2.79 15.68
CA GLU A 7 -6.20 2.89 14.29
C GLU A 7 -5.55 1.58 13.82
N SER A 8 -5.96 1.11 12.65
CA SER A 8 -5.39 -0.10 12.03
C SER A 8 -3.96 0.16 11.56
N LEU A 9 -2.98 -0.56 12.11
CA LEU A 9 -1.58 -0.48 11.69
C LEU A 9 -1.33 -1.04 10.28
N ALA A 10 -2.18 -1.95 9.83
CA ALA A 10 -2.11 -2.54 8.50
C ALA A 10 -3.51 -2.83 7.96
N LEU A 11 -3.66 -2.69 6.65
CA LEU A 11 -4.91 -2.86 5.92
C LEU A 11 -4.95 -4.22 5.20
N ARG A 12 -6.16 -4.80 5.10
CA ARG A 12 -6.39 -5.94 4.21
C ARG A 12 -6.35 -5.49 2.74
N PRO A 13 -6.16 -6.40 1.76
CA PRO A 13 -6.01 -6.00 0.36
C PRO A 13 -7.17 -5.16 -0.19
N ARG A 14 -8.42 -5.47 0.20
CA ARG A 14 -9.60 -4.70 -0.22
C ARG A 14 -9.63 -3.31 0.39
N GLU A 15 -9.24 -3.18 1.66
CA GLU A 15 -9.20 -1.91 2.37
C GLU A 15 -8.06 -1.04 1.86
N ALA A 16 -6.88 -1.63 1.63
CA ALA A 16 -5.73 -0.95 1.04
C ALA A 16 -6.07 -0.40 -0.36
N ALA A 17 -6.71 -1.21 -1.22
CA ALA A 17 -7.15 -0.77 -2.54
C ALA A 17 -8.13 0.41 -2.45
N LYS A 18 -9.10 0.33 -1.53
CA LYS A 18 -10.06 1.42 -1.27
C LYS A 18 -9.38 2.68 -0.75
N ALA A 19 -8.45 2.55 0.20
CA ALA A 19 -7.70 3.68 0.77
C ALA A 19 -6.83 4.39 -0.27
N LEU A 20 -6.29 3.64 -1.24
CA LEU A 20 -5.50 4.17 -2.35
C LEU A 20 -6.36 4.65 -3.54
N GLY A 21 -7.68 4.41 -3.53
CA GLY A 21 -8.57 4.78 -4.63
C GLY A 21 -8.35 3.96 -5.92
N ILE A 22 -7.79 2.75 -5.82
CA ILE A 22 -7.48 1.89 -6.98
C ILE A 22 -8.22 0.54 -6.91
N SER A 23 -8.26 -0.17 -8.04
CA SER A 23 -8.82 -1.52 -8.07
C SER A 23 -7.91 -2.52 -7.34
N ALA A 24 -8.49 -3.58 -6.76
CA ALA A 24 -7.71 -4.65 -6.13
C ALA A 24 -6.75 -5.35 -7.11
N ARG A 25 -7.13 -5.45 -8.40
CA ARG A 25 -6.26 -5.99 -9.45
C ARG A 25 -5.04 -5.09 -9.67
N THR A 26 -5.24 -3.78 -9.73
CA THR A 26 -4.16 -2.79 -9.84
C THR A 26 -3.23 -2.87 -8.64
N LEU A 27 -3.79 -2.92 -7.43
CA LEU A 27 -3.01 -3.10 -6.20
C LEU A 27 -2.11 -4.34 -6.30
N TRP A 28 -2.67 -5.50 -6.64
CA TRP A 28 -1.91 -6.74 -6.77
C TRP A 28 -0.77 -6.69 -7.81
N GLY A 29 -0.94 -5.92 -8.89
CA GLY A 29 0.12 -5.69 -9.87
C GLY A 29 1.27 -4.86 -9.32
N LEU A 30 0.97 -3.92 -8.42
CA LEU A 30 1.94 -3.04 -7.78
C LEU A 30 2.55 -3.63 -6.50
N THR A 31 2.01 -4.74 -5.98
CA THR A 31 2.49 -5.40 -4.75
C THR A 31 3.76 -6.21 -4.99
N ALA A 32 4.70 -6.13 -4.03
CA ALA A 32 5.92 -6.94 -4.02
C ALA A 32 5.62 -8.46 -4.08
N PRO A 33 6.43 -9.25 -4.83
CA PRO A 33 7.70 -8.88 -5.45
C PRO A 33 7.58 -8.28 -6.85
N ARG A 34 6.37 -8.18 -7.43
CA ARG A 34 6.18 -7.69 -8.80
C ARG A 34 6.26 -6.18 -8.92
N GLY A 35 5.86 -5.47 -7.86
CA GLY A 35 5.87 -4.01 -7.84
C GLY A 35 6.44 -3.44 -6.55
N PRO A 36 6.42 -2.10 -6.45
CA PRO A 36 7.09 -1.36 -5.39
C PRO A 36 6.35 -1.34 -4.05
N ILE A 37 5.07 -1.73 -4.00
CA ILE A 37 4.26 -1.63 -2.79
C ILE A 37 4.62 -2.75 -1.81
N PRO A 38 5.03 -2.42 -0.57
CA PRO A 38 5.38 -3.42 0.44
C PRO A 38 4.12 -4.17 0.93
N CYS A 39 4.23 -5.49 1.06
CA CYS A 39 3.19 -6.31 1.69
C CYS A 39 3.82 -7.33 2.66
N LEU A 40 3.10 -7.62 3.74
CA LEU A 40 3.43 -8.72 4.65
C LEU A 40 2.45 -9.86 4.43
N ARG A 41 2.97 -11.08 4.51
CA ARG A 41 2.15 -12.29 4.48
C ARG A 41 2.32 -12.98 5.83
N ILE A 42 1.28 -12.91 6.66
CA ILE A 42 1.30 -13.47 8.02
C ILE A 42 0.51 -14.77 8.04
N GLY A 43 1.05 -15.79 8.71
CA GLY A 43 0.45 -17.11 8.85
C GLY A 43 0.97 -18.13 7.85
N HIS A 44 0.48 -19.37 7.97
CA HIS A 44 0.96 -20.52 7.20
C HIS A 44 -0.18 -21.19 6.40
N GLY A 45 0.18 -21.74 5.23
CA GLY A 45 -0.73 -22.48 4.36
C GLY A 45 -1.96 -21.67 3.94
N LYS A 46 -3.14 -22.29 4.00
CA LYS A 46 -4.42 -21.71 3.55
C LYS A 46 -4.92 -20.53 4.40
N ARG A 47 -4.36 -20.32 5.60
CA ARG A 47 -4.72 -19.21 6.50
C ARG A 47 -3.76 -18.02 6.39
N GLN A 48 -2.87 -18.04 5.41
CA GLN A 48 -1.98 -16.92 5.15
C GLN A 48 -2.80 -15.68 4.76
N THR A 49 -2.52 -14.57 5.43
CA THR A 49 -3.19 -13.29 5.20
C THR A 49 -2.20 -12.25 4.74
N VAL A 50 -2.57 -11.53 3.68
CA VAL A 50 -1.79 -10.40 3.17
C VAL A 50 -2.22 -9.13 3.88
N LEU A 51 -1.23 -8.38 4.35
CA LEU A 51 -1.39 -7.12 5.05
C LEU A 51 -0.52 -6.05 4.41
N TYR A 52 -1.07 -4.84 4.33
CA TYR A 52 -0.40 -3.66 3.83
C TYR A 52 -0.21 -2.68 4.99
N PRO A 53 1.02 -2.51 5.52
CA PRO A 53 1.30 -1.52 6.55
C PRO A 53 0.92 -0.13 6.08
N VAL A 54 0.20 0.62 6.92
CA VAL A 54 -0.25 1.97 6.57
C VAL A 54 0.96 2.88 6.30
N ASP A 55 1.99 2.81 7.13
CA ASP A 55 3.20 3.64 6.95
C ASP A 55 3.98 3.26 5.69
N GLY A 56 3.99 1.98 5.32
CA GLY A 56 4.58 1.52 4.07
C GLY A 56 3.84 2.06 2.84
N LEU A 57 2.51 2.11 2.89
CA LEU A 57 1.70 2.72 1.82
C LEU A 57 1.95 4.23 1.72
N LYS A 58 2.01 4.94 2.86
CA LYS A 58 2.31 6.38 2.90
C LYS A 58 3.69 6.68 2.31
N ALA A 59 4.71 5.96 2.75
CA ALA A 59 6.08 6.14 2.26
C ALA A 59 6.19 5.87 0.76
N TRP A 60 5.50 4.85 0.27
CA TRP A 60 5.42 4.57 -1.16
C TRP A 60 4.77 5.73 -1.95
N LEU A 61 3.63 6.26 -1.48
CA LEU A 61 2.99 7.41 -2.13
C LEU A 61 3.90 8.64 -2.20
N THR A 62 4.59 8.96 -1.11
CA THR A 62 5.56 10.07 -1.07
C THR A 62 6.65 9.88 -2.12
N ARG A 63 7.25 8.67 -2.18
CA ARG A 63 8.30 8.34 -3.14
C ARG A 63 7.82 8.45 -4.60
N GLU A 64 6.65 7.90 -4.94
CA GLU A 64 6.13 7.98 -6.32
C GLU A 64 5.80 9.42 -6.72
N ALA A 65 5.28 10.23 -5.79
CA ALA A 65 5.00 11.63 -6.01
C ALA A 65 6.28 12.45 -6.26
N GLU A 66 7.37 12.14 -5.54
CA GLU A 66 8.68 12.76 -5.75
C GLU A 66 9.33 12.34 -7.08
N ALA A 67 9.27 11.03 -7.40
CA ALA A 67 9.79 10.51 -8.67
C ALA A 67 9.12 11.16 -9.89
N THR A 68 7.81 11.42 -9.80
CA THR A 68 7.05 12.10 -10.86
C THR A 68 7.49 13.56 -11.04
N LYS A 69 7.84 14.26 -9.96
CA LYS A 69 8.30 15.66 -10.02
C LYS A 69 9.68 15.79 -10.67
N GLY A 70 10.58 14.84 -10.43
CA GLY A 70 11.93 14.84 -10.99
C GLY A 70 12.01 14.53 -12.50
N GLY A 71 10.98 13.94 -13.08
CA GLY A 71 10.95 13.58 -14.51
C GLY A 71 10.52 14.70 -15.46
N ASN A 72 10.11 15.87 -14.94
CA ASN A 72 9.56 16.96 -15.76
C ASN A 72 10.51 18.17 -15.90
N ASP A 73 11.76 18.09 -15.41
CA ASP A 73 12.73 19.19 -15.45
C ASP A 73 13.84 18.99 -16.51
N ASP A 74 13.81 17.89 -17.28
CA ASP A 74 14.83 17.52 -18.26
C ASP A 74 14.39 17.81 -19.71
N THR A 75 13.96 19.05 -19.97
CA THR A 75 13.83 19.54 -21.36
C THR A 75 14.27 21.00 -21.46
N ARG A 76 15.57 21.20 -21.65
CA ARG A 76 16.14 22.38 -22.30
C ARG A 76 17.31 21.99 -23.21
#